data_AF-A0A7H8KD12-F1
#
_entry.id   AF-A0A7H8KD12-F1
#
_cell.length_a   1.000
_cell.length_b   1.000
_cell.length_c   1.000
_cell.angle_alpha   90.00
_cell.angle_beta   90.00
_cell.angle_gamma   90.00
#
_symmetry.space_group_name_H-M   'P 1'
#
loop_
_entity.id
_entity.type
_entity.pdbx_description
1 polymer ?
#
loop_
_entity_poly.entity_id
_entity_poly.type
_entity_poly.pdbx_seq_one_letter_code
_entity_poly.pdbx_strand_id
1 'polypeptide(L)'
;MTGTGDRVRSRIAARMALTDERLDRRLALFTPVDAAVGDLVRAISREFAAGFNDTLRAYDPVAVSARVDGMADDYLAPFYVEGAAMAFAAAGALYPGRARTAHRRLLATLPGHRYLIFAGWGWWYAVRPFAAQAMRRSPLWRQDGLFTGLGIDGMAFATCFLKAAPPRFDVPCPFPEAEYQALWSQGHGRALWFVAGGRPEVIEDQGARLAPALRPELYAGLGLATAFAGMRRMRCLPAAPSDQETERRAFLQGLAFGLTARREASPRSFTRFLDQLDRSDAGWVTTVTDRCLAPPGRDTSRDGGYVAWQRRLRTEIPIPERSA
;
A
#
# COMPACT_ATOMS: atom_id res chain seq x y z
N MET A 1 -9.80 26.66 -28.69
CA MET A 1 -8.87 26.00 -29.61
C MET A 1 -7.86 25.20 -28.80
N THR A 2 -8.04 23.89 -28.65
CA THR A 2 -7.08 23.02 -27.94
C THR A 2 -5.83 22.82 -28.80
N GLY A 3 -4.69 23.27 -28.30
CA GLY A 3 -3.42 23.27 -29.03
C GLY A 3 -2.91 21.85 -29.31
N THR A 4 -1.99 21.71 -30.26
CA THR A 4 -1.39 20.40 -30.65
C THR A 4 -0.82 19.64 -29.44
N GLY A 5 -0.28 20.35 -28.44
CA GLY A 5 0.20 19.78 -27.18
C GLY A 5 -0.88 19.18 -26.27
N ASP A 6 -2.11 19.69 -26.31
CA ASP A 6 -3.25 19.10 -25.56
C ASP A 6 -3.69 17.78 -26.17
N ARG A 7 -3.69 17.70 -27.50
CA ARG A 7 -4.07 16.47 -28.23
C ARG A 7 -3.07 15.35 -27.99
N VAL A 8 -1.77 15.65 -28.00
CA VAL A 8 -0.72 14.65 -27.71
C VAL A 8 -0.84 14.14 -26.27
N ARG A 9 -1.01 15.05 -25.29
CA ARG A 9 -1.20 14.67 -23.88
C ARG A 9 -2.44 13.81 -23.68
N SER A 10 -3.57 14.18 -24.29
CA SER A 10 -4.81 13.42 -24.24
C SER A 10 -4.63 11.99 -24.79
N ARG A 11 -3.90 11.82 -25.90
CA ARG A 11 -3.60 10.49 -26.47
C ARG A 11 -2.73 9.64 -25.54
N ILE A 12 -1.70 10.22 -24.92
CA ILE A 12 -0.84 9.48 -23.99
C ILE A 12 -1.64 9.08 -22.74
N ALA A 13 -2.42 10.00 -22.17
CA ALA A 13 -3.29 9.72 -21.03
C ALA A 13 -4.30 8.59 -21.35
N ALA A 14 -4.92 8.61 -22.53
CA ALA A 14 -5.82 7.55 -22.98
C ALA A 14 -5.13 6.17 -23.09
N ARG A 15 -3.87 6.13 -23.55
CA ARG A 15 -3.09 4.88 -23.63
C ARG A 15 -2.73 4.32 -22.24
N MET A 16 -2.44 5.21 -21.30
CA MET A 16 -2.08 4.87 -19.92
C MET A 16 -3.29 4.50 -19.06
N ALA A 17 -4.49 4.91 -19.46
CA ALA A 17 -5.70 4.72 -18.66
C ALA A 17 -5.90 3.26 -18.23
N LEU A 18 -6.28 3.11 -16.96
CA LEU A 18 -6.67 1.83 -16.36
C LEU A 18 -8.17 1.64 -16.61
N THR A 19 -8.52 0.94 -17.67
CA THR A 19 -9.92 0.68 -18.03
C THR A 19 -10.49 -0.49 -17.24
N ASP A 20 -11.81 -0.50 -17.06
CA ASP A 20 -12.52 -1.63 -16.46
C ASP A 20 -12.17 -2.96 -17.12
N GLU A 21 -12.10 -3.02 -18.45
CA GLU A 21 -11.71 -4.22 -19.18
C GLU A 21 -10.27 -4.70 -18.84
N ARG A 22 -9.33 -3.78 -18.62
CA ARG A 22 -7.96 -4.14 -18.20
C ARG A 22 -7.96 -4.66 -16.76
N LEU A 23 -8.71 -4.03 -15.87
CA LEU A 23 -8.85 -4.46 -14.48
C LEU A 23 -9.54 -5.82 -14.38
N ASP A 24 -10.67 -5.99 -15.06
CA ASP A 24 -11.45 -7.22 -15.03
C ASP A 24 -10.63 -8.39 -15.59
N ARG A 25 -9.89 -8.20 -16.68
CA ARG A 25 -8.92 -9.20 -17.18
C ARG A 25 -7.84 -9.52 -16.15
N ARG A 26 -7.31 -8.52 -15.43
CA ARG A 26 -6.28 -8.76 -14.42
C ARG A 26 -6.82 -9.54 -13.24
N LEU A 27 -7.99 -9.15 -12.73
CA LEU A 27 -8.65 -9.75 -11.58
C LEU A 27 -9.16 -11.16 -11.88
N ALA A 28 -9.57 -11.45 -13.12
CA ALA A 28 -10.01 -12.78 -13.56
C ALA A 28 -8.92 -13.86 -13.43
N LEU A 29 -7.66 -13.48 -13.26
CA LEU A 29 -6.56 -14.42 -13.02
C LEU A 29 -6.53 -14.95 -11.59
N PHE A 30 -7.24 -14.33 -10.65
CA PHE A 30 -7.20 -14.68 -9.24
C PHE A 30 -8.52 -15.28 -8.78
N THR A 31 -8.44 -16.28 -7.91
CA THR A 31 -9.62 -16.93 -7.32
C THR A 31 -9.76 -16.49 -5.87
N PRO A 32 -10.71 -15.59 -5.55
CA PRO A 32 -10.99 -15.24 -4.17
C PRO A 32 -11.60 -16.42 -3.41
N VAL A 33 -11.37 -16.47 -2.10
CA VAL A 33 -11.93 -17.51 -1.20
C VAL A 33 -13.46 -17.44 -1.13
N ASP A 34 -14.03 -16.25 -1.30
CA ASP A 34 -15.47 -16.03 -1.37
C ASP A 34 -15.83 -14.82 -2.25
N ALA A 35 -17.11 -14.70 -2.61
CA ALA A 35 -17.62 -13.60 -3.44
C ALA A 35 -17.36 -12.22 -2.80
N ALA A 36 -17.48 -12.11 -1.48
CA ALA A 36 -17.29 -10.84 -0.78
C ALA A 36 -15.82 -10.35 -0.82
N VAL A 37 -14.82 -11.25 -0.86
CA VAL A 37 -13.40 -10.88 -1.08
C VAL A 37 -13.25 -10.40 -2.51
N GLY A 38 -13.81 -11.13 -3.47
CA GLY A 38 -13.80 -10.75 -4.88
C GLY A 38 -14.39 -9.36 -5.13
N ASP A 39 -15.56 -9.08 -4.55
CA ASP A 39 -16.24 -7.79 -4.67
C ASP A 39 -15.46 -6.66 -4.02
N LEU A 40 -14.87 -6.90 -2.86
CA LEU A 40 -14.03 -5.93 -2.16
C LEU A 40 -12.78 -5.58 -2.97
N VAL A 41 -12.06 -6.60 -3.46
CA VAL A 41 -10.87 -6.40 -4.31
C VAL A 41 -11.23 -5.65 -5.59
N ARG A 42 -12.38 -5.98 -6.20
CA ARG A 42 -12.88 -5.28 -7.40
C ARG A 42 -13.20 -3.82 -7.11
N ALA A 43 -13.90 -3.52 -6.00
CA ALA A 43 -14.23 -2.16 -5.59
C ALA A 43 -12.96 -1.33 -5.35
N ILE A 44 -11.99 -1.88 -4.61
CA ILE A 44 -10.69 -1.25 -4.36
C ILE A 44 -9.94 -0.97 -5.67
N SER A 45 -9.89 -1.96 -6.57
CA SER A 45 -9.18 -1.83 -7.85
C SER A 45 -9.79 -0.77 -8.76
N ARG A 46 -11.12 -0.67 -8.78
CA ARG A 46 -11.86 0.35 -9.55
C ARG A 46 -11.63 1.75 -8.98
N GLU A 47 -11.64 1.89 -7.65
CA GLU A 47 -11.41 3.18 -7.02
C GLU A 47 -9.97 3.67 -7.24
N PHE A 48 -8.98 2.79 -7.11
CA PHE A 48 -7.59 3.09 -7.46
C PHE A 48 -7.46 3.56 -8.92
N ALA A 49 -8.09 2.85 -9.85
CA ALA A 49 -8.06 3.21 -11.26
C ALA A 49 -8.77 4.54 -11.56
N ALA A 50 -9.87 4.85 -10.86
CA ALA A 50 -10.54 6.15 -10.95
C ALA A 50 -9.58 7.27 -10.53
N GLY A 51 -8.94 7.14 -9.36
CA GLY A 51 -7.94 8.08 -8.86
C GLY A 51 -6.79 8.32 -9.83
N PHE A 52 -6.27 7.25 -10.42
CA PHE A 52 -5.22 7.34 -11.42
C PHE A 52 -5.71 8.05 -12.70
N ASN A 53 -6.84 7.63 -13.25
CA ASN A 53 -7.36 8.15 -14.53
C ASN A 53 -7.77 9.62 -14.44
N ASP A 54 -8.47 10.00 -13.36
CA ASP A 54 -8.95 11.37 -13.15
C ASP A 54 -7.77 12.32 -12.95
N THR A 55 -6.77 11.88 -12.17
CA THR A 55 -5.55 12.67 -11.92
C THR A 55 -4.66 12.79 -13.16
N LEU A 56 -4.58 11.75 -14.01
CA LEU A 56 -3.87 11.87 -15.29
C LEU A 56 -4.48 12.96 -16.20
N ARG A 57 -5.80 13.13 -16.16
CA ARG A 57 -6.52 14.13 -16.96
C ARG A 57 -6.42 15.53 -16.37
N ALA A 58 -6.73 15.68 -15.09
CA ALA A 58 -6.81 16.99 -14.43
C ALA A 58 -5.44 17.51 -13.96
N TYR A 59 -4.59 16.61 -13.47
CA TYR A 59 -3.27 16.91 -12.91
C TYR A 59 -3.27 18.04 -11.86
N ASP A 60 -4.25 18.00 -10.96
CA ASP A 60 -4.46 19.03 -9.94
C ASP A 60 -4.77 18.39 -8.56
N PRO A 61 -3.90 18.59 -7.54
CA PRO A 61 -4.14 18.03 -6.21
C PRO A 61 -5.38 18.59 -5.53
N VAL A 62 -5.82 19.80 -5.88
CA VAL A 62 -7.06 20.39 -5.33
C VAL A 62 -8.28 19.62 -5.84
N ALA A 63 -8.30 19.26 -7.13
CA ALA A 63 -9.35 18.42 -7.70
C ALA A 63 -9.39 17.02 -7.05
N VAL A 64 -8.24 16.44 -6.71
CA VAL A 64 -8.17 15.16 -5.96
C VAL A 64 -8.80 15.32 -4.58
N SER A 65 -8.48 16.39 -3.84
CA SER A 65 -9.07 16.66 -2.53
C SER A 65 -10.58 16.85 -2.61
N ALA A 66 -11.05 17.70 -3.52
CA ALA A 66 -12.48 17.95 -3.70
C ALA A 66 -13.25 16.67 -4.06
N ARG A 67 -12.63 15.76 -4.85
CA ARG A 67 -13.21 14.46 -5.14
C ARG A 67 -13.31 13.60 -3.88
N VAL A 68 -12.24 13.50 -3.09
CA VAL A 68 -12.21 12.75 -1.82
C VAL A 68 -13.25 13.26 -0.83
N ASP A 69 -13.35 14.59 -0.65
CA ASP A 69 -14.34 15.22 0.25
C ASP A 69 -15.79 14.92 -0.18
N GLY A 70 -16.00 14.73 -1.49
CA GLY A 70 -17.31 14.38 -2.07
C GLY A 70 -17.63 12.89 -2.10
N MET A 71 -16.73 12.00 -1.65
CA MET A 71 -16.98 10.55 -1.65
C MET A 71 -17.93 10.16 -0.51
N ALA A 72 -19.00 9.45 -0.84
CA ALA A 72 -19.93 8.91 0.16
C ALA A 72 -19.31 7.79 1.00
N ASP A 73 -18.43 6.98 0.39
CA ASP A 73 -17.73 5.88 1.05
C ASP A 73 -16.28 6.30 1.39
N ASP A 74 -16.08 6.77 2.62
CA ASP A 74 -14.75 7.18 3.11
C ASP A 74 -13.78 6.00 3.27
N TYR A 75 -14.29 4.75 3.28
CA TYR A 75 -13.45 3.56 3.26
C TYR A 75 -12.67 3.43 1.94
N LEU A 76 -13.29 3.82 0.81
CA LEU A 76 -12.68 3.69 -0.51
C LEU A 76 -11.77 4.87 -0.87
N ALA A 77 -11.99 6.05 -0.29
CA ALA A 77 -11.22 7.26 -0.57
C ALA A 77 -9.69 7.10 -0.53
N PRO A 78 -9.08 6.36 0.43
CA PRO A 78 -7.64 6.18 0.44
C PRO A 78 -7.07 5.50 -0.81
N PHE A 79 -7.83 4.60 -1.45
CA PHE A 79 -7.40 3.92 -2.68
C PHE A 79 -7.46 4.85 -3.89
N TYR A 80 -8.44 5.76 -3.95
CA TYR A 80 -8.48 6.84 -4.94
C TYR A 80 -7.21 7.70 -4.83
N VAL A 81 -6.80 8.07 -3.60
CA VAL A 81 -5.60 8.86 -3.36
C VAL A 81 -4.32 8.11 -3.74
N GLU A 82 -4.23 6.80 -3.49
CA GLU A 82 -3.09 5.96 -3.90
C GLU A 82 -2.94 5.97 -5.44
N GLY A 83 -4.04 5.80 -6.18
CA GLY A 83 -4.05 5.89 -7.63
C GLY A 83 -3.68 7.28 -8.15
N ALA A 84 -4.20 8.33 -7.53
CA ALA A 84 -3.84 9.71 -7.84
C ALA A 84 -2.33 9.98 -7.64
N ALA A 85 -1.75 9.46 -6.56
CA ALA A 85 -0.32 9.58 -6.31
C ALA A 85 0.54 8.88 -7.38
N MET A 86 0.12 7.71 -7.85
CA MET A 86 0.76 7.04 -9.00
C MET A 86 0.71 7.90 -10.27
N ALA A 87 -0.43 8.55 -10.55
CA ALA A 87 -0.57 9.45 -11.70
C ALA A 87 0.35 10.69 -11.57
N PHE A 88 0.48 11.26 -10.37
CA PHE A 88 1.44 12.35 -10.12
C PHE A 88 2.90 11.93 -10.31
N ALA A 89 3.26 10.70 -9.93
CA ALA A 89 4.59 10.16 -10.19
C ALA A 89 4.82 9.93 -11.70
N ALA A 90 3.80 9.46 -12.41
CA ALA A 90 3.83 9.21 -13.86
C ALA A 90 3.92 10.49 -14.69
N ALA A 91 3.38 11.59 -14.17
CA ALA A 91 3.30 12.87 -14.85
C ALA A 91 4.65 13.51 -15.20
N GLY A 92 5.78 13.03 -14.66
CA GLY A 92 7.10 13.44 -15.17
C GLY A 92 7.26 13.24 -16.69
N ALA A 93 6.54 12.26 -17.26
CA ALA A 93 6.49 12.00 -18.70
C ALA A 93 5.50 12.91 -19.48
N LEU A 94 4.53 13.53 -18.80
CA LEU A 94 3.42 14.29 -19.41
C LEU A 94 3.50 15.81 -19.16
N TYR A 95 4.10 16.20 -18.02
CA TYR A 95 4.14 17.56 -17.48
C TYR A 95 5.57 17.87 -16.98
N PRO A 96 6.56 17.99 -17.89
CA PRO A 96 7.94 18.31 -17.51
C PRO A 96 8.01 19.60 -16.67
N GLY A 97 8.76 19.57 -15.59
CA GLY A 97 8.93 20.70 -14.65
C GLY A 97 7.92 20.74 -13.49
N ARG A 98 6.65 20.33 -13.69
CA ARG A 98 5.62 20.32 -12.64
C ARG A 98 5.69 19.09 -11.73
N ALA A 99 6.28 18.00 -12.19
CA ALA A 99 6.39 16.75 -11.42
C ALA A 99 7.34 16.87 -10.21
N ARG A 100 8.30 17.80 -10.22
CA ARG A 100 9.31 17.94 -9.14
C ARG A 100 8.69 18.25 -7.77
N THR A 101 7.60 19.01 -7.73
CA THR A 101 6.93 19.41 -6.47
C THR A 101 5.58 18.73 -6.25
N ALA A 102 5.16 17.85 -7.17
CA ALA A 102 3.84 17.25 -7.15
C ALA A 102 3.54 16.46 -5.86
N HIS A 103 4.48 15.64 -5.38
CA HIS A 103 4.34 14.93 -4.10
C HIS A 103 4.08 15.91 -2.93
N ARG A 104 4.85 17.01 -2.81
CA ARG A 104 4.69 17.99 -1.71
C ARG A 104 3.33 18.65 -1.76
N ARG A 105 2.86 19.01 -2.95
CA ARG A 105 1.55 19.62 -3.12
C ARG A 105 0.44 18.64 -2.75
N LEU A 106 0.53 17.39 -3.17
CA LEU A 106 -0.44 16.36 -2.83
C LEU A 106 -0.45 16.09 -1.31
N LEU A 107 0.72 15.95 -0.69
CA LEU A 107 0.84 15.78 0.77
C LEU A 107 0.29 16.98 1.55
N ALA A 108 0.56 18.19 1.09
CA ALA A 108 0.03 19.40 1.73
C ALA A 108 -1.50 19.50 1.63
N THR A 109 -2.08 18.96 0.56
CA THR A 109 -3.53 18.97 0.35
C THR A 109 -4.22 17.82 1.10
N LEU A 110 -3.57 16.65 1.18
CA LEU A 110 -4.12 15.43 1.76
C LEU A 110 -3.16 14.84 2.81
N PRO A 111 -2.87 15.55 3.92
CA PRO A 111 -1.86 15.12 4.89
C PRO A 111 -2.18 13.79 5.56
N GLY A 112 -3.47 13.49 5.82
CA GLY A 112 -3.92 12.20 6.37
C GLY A 112 -3.69 11.00 5.44
N HIS A 113 -3.31 11.24 4.18
CA HIS A 113 -3.08 10.20 3.19
C HIS A 113 -1.59 9.95 2.90
N ARG A 114 -0.67 10.45 3.75
CA ARG A 114 0.78 10.36 3.53
C ARG A 114 1.27 8.94 3.18
N TYR A 115 0.77 7.93 3.87
CA TYR A 115 1.14 6.52 3.64
C TYR A 115 0.74 6.06 2.22
N LEU A 116 -0.46 6.44 1.77
CA LEU A 116 -0.99 6.04 0.46
C LEU A 116 -0.34 6.82 -0.65
N ILE A 117 -0.02 8.10 -0.41
CA ILE A 117 0.73 8.91 -1.36
C ILE A 117 2.10 8.29 -1.61
N PHE A 118 2.81 7.86 -0.57
CA PHE A 118 4.14 7.27 -0.73
C PHE A 118 4.08 5.88 -1.38
N ALA A 119 3.13 5.03 -0.95
CA ALA A 119 2.91 3.72 -1.55
C ALA A 119 2.55 3.84 -3.04
N GLY A 120 1.56 4.66 -3.39
CA GLY A 120 1.13 4.93 -4.76
C GLY A 120 2.23 5.54 -5.63
N TRP A 121 3.12 6.35 -5.05
CA TRP A 121 4.31 6.82 -5.76
C TRP A 121 5.25 5.66 -6.15
N GLY A 122 5.38 4.66 -5.28
CA GLY A 122 6.13 3.42 -5.51
C GLY A 122 5.62 2.63 -6.71
N TRP A 123 4.30 2.54 -6.89
CA TRP A 123 3.67 1.81 -8.01
C TRP A 123 4.20 2.25 -9.38
N TRP A 124 4.45 3.55 -9.56
CA TRP A 124 4.97 4.05 -10.83
C TRP A 124 6.31 3.42 -11.20
N TYR A 125 7.17 3.12 -10.23
CA TYR A 125 8.46 2.49 -10.53
C TYR A 125 8.32 1.04 -11.01
N ALA A 126 7.28 0.31 -10.59
CA ALA A 126 7.05 -1.07 -11.02
C ALA A 126 6.83 -1.22 -12.53
N VAL A 127 6.33 -0.15 -13.18
CA VAL A 127 6.07 -0.11 -14.63
C VAL A 127 7.18 0.58 -15.43
N ARG A 128 8.28 1.00 -14.78
CA ARG A 128 9.42 1.64 -15.44
C ARG A 128 10.55 0.66 -15.77
N PRO A 129 11.28 0.87 -16.89
CA PRO A 129 12.53 0.17 -17.12
C PRO A 129 13.56 0.57 -16.06
N PHE A 130 14.43 -0.38 -15.69
CA PHE A 130 15.49 -0.19 -14.69
C PHE A 130 14.97 0.38 -13.37
N ALA A 131 13.85 -0.16 -12.89
CA ALA A 131 13.03 0.42 -11.83
C ALA A 131 13.81 0.81 -10.56
N ALA A 132 14.70 -0.05 -10.05
CA ALA A 132 15.55 0.28 -8.90
C ALA A 132 16.44 1.50 -9.16
N GLN A 133 17.06 1.57 -10.33
CA GLN A 133 17.88 2.73 -10.70
C GLN A 133 17.05 3.99 -10.91
N ALA A 134 15.85 3.87 -11.49
CA ALA A 134 14.93 4.99 -11.66
C ALA A 134 14.46 5.54 -10.31
N MET A 135 14.21 4.65 -9.34
CA MET A 135 13.82 5.02 -7.98
C MET A 135 14.96 5.71 -7.24
N ARG A 136 16.20 5.19 -7.31
CA ARG A 136 17.38 5.83 -6.70
C ARG A 136 17.70 7.23 -7.24
N ARG A 137 17.37 7.48 -8.52
CA ARG A 137 17.52 8.81 -9.16
C ARG A 137 16.38 9.77 -8.80
N SER A 138 15.36 9.31 -8.09
CA SER A 138 14.29 10.17 -7.62
C SER A 138 14.86 11.22 -6.65
N PRO A 139 14.55 12.51 -6.80
CA PRO A 139 14.90 13.53 -5.82
C PRO A 139 14.40 13.24 -4.40
N LEU A 140 13.42 12.34 -4.27
CA LEU A 140 12.74 11.99 -3.02
C LEU A 140 13.41 10.83 -2.28
N TRP A 141 14.23 10.05 -2.98
CA TRP A 141 14.84 8.80 -2.49
C TRP A 141 15.69 8.95 -1.22
N ARG A 142 16.21 10.15 -0.92
CA ARG A 142 17.07 10.38 0.25
C ARG A 142 16.53 11.46 1.20
N GLN A 143 15.34 11.97 0.95
CA GLN A 143 14.80 13.09 1.72
C GLN A 143 13.98 12.64 2.93
N ASP A 144 13.40 11.44 2.87
CA ASP A 144 12.47 10.93 3.86
C ASP A 144 12.54 9.39 3.90
N GLY A 145 12.84 8.83 5.06
CA GLY A 145 12.98 7.37 5.25
C GLY A 145 11.65 6.63 5.07
N LEU A 146 10.53 7.26 5.45
CA LEU A 146 9.19 6.71 5.24
C LEU A 146 8.84 6.71 3.74
N PHE A 147 9.19 7.77 3.02
CA PHE A 147 8.98 7.83 1.56
C PHE A 147 9.74 6.70 0.86
N THR A 148 11.01 6.50 1.20
CA THR A 148 11.83 5.42 0.64
C THR A 148 11.27 4.06 1.01
N GLY A 149 10.92 3.86 2.28
CA GLY A 149 10.31 2.63 2.79
C GLY A 149 9.06 2.23 2.02
N LEU A 150 8.06 3.11 2.00
CA LEU A 150 6.77 2.86 1.35
C LEU A 150 6.84 2.90 -0.17
N GLY A 151 7.81 3.61 -0.74
CA GLY A 151 8.07 3.58 -2.17
C GLY A 151 8.57 2.22 -2.64
N ILE A 152 9.49 1.58 -1.91
CA ILE A 152 9.97 0.22 -2.21
C ILE A 152 8.85 -0.79 -1.99
N ASP A 153 8.15 -0.70 -0.87
CA ASP A 153 7.01 -1.56 -0.54
C ASP A 153 5.90 -1.46 -1.61
N GLY A 154 5.48 -0.24 -1.97
CA GLY A 154 4.48 0.00 -3.03
C GLY A 154 4.94 -0.48 -4.41
N MET A 155 6.24 -0.36 -4.72
CA MET A 155 6.80 -0.92 -5.95
C MET A 155 6.76 -2.45 -5.95
N ALA A 156 7.11 -3.10 -4.83
CA ALA A 156 7.07 -4.55 -4.71
C ALA A 156 5.62 -5.07 -4.82
N PHE A 157 4.68 -4.38 -4.16
CA PHE A 157 3.25 -4.64 -4.28
C PHE A 157 2.82 -4.63 -5.74
N ALA A 158 3.07 -3.51 -6.44
CA ALA A 158 2.64 -3.34 -7.81
C ALA A 158 3.32 -4.35 -8.75
N THR A 159 4.60 -4.68 -8.50
CA THR A 159 5.31 -5.67 -9.30
C THR A 159 4.69 -7.06 -9.14
N CYS A 160 4.34 -7.48 -7.92
CA CYS A 160 3.62 -8.73 -7.67
C CYS A 160 2.23 -8.68 -8.28
N PHE A 161 1.45 -7.64 -7.96
CA PHE A 161 0.08 -7.49 -8.45
C PHE A 161 0.02 -7.44 -9.97
N LEU A 162 1.03 -6.97 -10.70
CA LEU A 162 1.02 -6.93 -12.17
C LEU A 162 1.60 -8.18 -12.83
N LYS A 163 2.54 -8.88 -12.19
CA LYS A 163 3.27 -10.02 -12.79
C LYS A 163 2.84 -11.40 -12.28
N ALA A 164 2.16 -11.47 -11.14
CA ALA A 164 1.66 -12.73 -10.59
C ALA A 164 0.82 -13.50 -11.62
N ALA A 165 1.09 -14.78 -11.78
CA ALA A 165 0.35 -15.69 -12.64
C ALA A 165 0.23 -17.03 -11.90
N PRO A 166 -0.95 -17.36 -11.34
CA PRO A 166 -1.10 -18.58 -10.55
C PRO A 166 -0.60 -19.83 -11.29
N PRO A 167 0.10 -20.76 -10.60
CA PRO A 167 0.36 -20.77 -9.16
C PRO A 167 1.60 -19.95 -8.72
N ARG A 168 2.24 -19.19 -9.61
CA ARG A 168 3.49 -18.48 -9.33
C ARG A 168 3.24 -17.02 -8.97
N PHE A 169 3.63 -16.64 -7.75
CA PHE A 169 3.53 -15.27 -7.25
C PHE A 169 4.91 -14.64 -6.96
N ASP A 170 5.98 -15.39 -7.17
CA ASP A 170 7.36 -14.98 -6.93
C ASP A 170 7.72 -13.70 -7.70
N VAL A 171 8.35 -12.75 -7.00
CA VAL A 171 8.86 -11.53 -7.63
C VAL A 171 10.29 -11.25 -7.18
N PRO A 172 11.26 -11.23 -8.10
CA PRO A 172 12.64 -10.96 -7.75
C PRO A 172 12.81 -9.52 -7.24
N CYS A 173 13.47 -9.37 -6.09
CA CYS A 173 13.85 -8.07 -5.56
C CYS A 173 14.97 -7.47 -6.40
N PRO A 174 14.82 -6.26 -6.95
CA PRO A 174 15.86 -5.60 -7.74
C PRO A 174 16.90 -4.88 -6.87
N PHE A 175 16.82 -5.00 -5.55
CA PHE A 175 17.70 -4.34 -4.59
C PHE A 175 18.62 -5.35 -3.88
N PRO A 176 19.94 -5.13 -3.87
CA PRO A 176 20.88 -5.99 -3.15
C PRO A 176 20.90 -5.74 -1.63
N GLU A 177 20.46 -4.58 -1.15
CA GLU A 177 20.52 -4.23 0.27
C GLU A 177 19.47 -4.99 1.09
N ALA A 178 19.89 -5.59 2.21
CA ALA A 178 19.02 -6.39 3.07
C ALA A 178 17.80 -5.62 3.60
N GLU A 179 17.94 -4.32 3.90
CA GLU A 179 16.84 -3.46 4.34
C GLU A 179 15.80 -3.26 3.23
N TYR A 180 16.24 -3.13 1.98
CA TYR A 180 15.34 -2.98 0.84
C TYR A 180 14.70 -4.30 0.44
N GLN A 181 15.39 -5.42 0.65
CA GLN A 181 14.80 -6.76 0.54
C GLN A 181 13.70 -6.97 1.58
N ALA A 182 13.88 -6.50 2.82
CA ALA A 182 12.84 -6.54 3.84
C ALA A 182 11.59 -5.76 3.41
N LEU A 183 11.76 -4.50 2.96
CA LEU A 183 10.66 -3.67 2.45
C LEU A 183 10.00 -4.26 1.21
N TRP A 184 10.79 -4.89 0.33
CA TRP A 184 10.28 -5.61 -0.84
C TRP A 184 9.41 -6.79 -0.43
N SER A 185 9.85 -7.58 0.56
CA SER A 185 9.07 -8.69 1.12
C SER A 185 7.77 -8.21 1.79
N GLN A 186 7.76 -7.06 2.46
CA GLN A 186 6.53 -6.44 2.97
C GLN A 186 5.55 -6.11 1.84
N GLY A 187 6.01 -5.46 0.77
CA GLY A 187 5.14 -5.15 -0.36
C GLY A 187 4.63 -6.41 -1.09
N HIS A 188 5.46 -7.45 -1.19
CA HIS A 188 5.05 -8.76 -1.69
C HIS A 188 3.95 -9.37 -0.80
N GLY A 189 4.13 -9.36 0.52
CA GLY A 189 3.13 -9.87 1.47
C GLY A 189 1.80 -9.13 1.38
N ARG A 190 1.84 -7.80 1.20
CA ARG A 190 0.63 -7.01 0.94
C ARG A 190 -0.07 -7.48 -0.33
N ALA A 191 0.68 -7.72 -1.42
CA ALA A 191 0.11 -8.15 -2.69
C ALA A 191 -0.51 -9.55 -2.60
N LEU A 192 0.07 -10.47 -1.81
CA LEU A 192 -0.50 -11.80 -1.60
C LEU A 192 -1.93 -11.75 -1.06
N TRP A 193 -2.29 -10.78 -0.22
CA TRP A 193 -3.68 -10.61 0.22
C TRP A 193 -4.65 -10.44 -0.97
N PHE A 194 -4.23 -9.72 -2.02
CA PHE A 194 -5.05 -9.48 -3.21
C PHE A 194 -5.00 -10.65 -4.20
N VAL A 195 -3.82 -11.21 -4.46
CA VAL A 195 -3.63 -12.20 -5.55
C VAL A 195 -3.84 -13.64 -5.10
N ALA A 196 -3.66 -13.94 -3.82
CA ALA A 196 -3.98 -15.25 -3.24
C ALA A 196 -5.46 -15.36 -2.84
N GLY A 197 -6.19 -14.25 -2.80
CA GLY A 197 -7.62 -14.26 -2.55
C GLY A 197 -8.04 -14.75 -1.16
N GLY A 198 -7.14 -14.69 -0.17
CA GLY A 198 -7.41 -15.17 1.19
C GLY A 198 -7.17 -16.67 1.40
N ARG A 199 -6.44 -17.34 0.50
CA ARG A 199 -6.09 -18.76 0.57
C ARG A 199 -4.80 -18.99 1.37
N PRO A 200 -4.85 -19.54 2.60
CA PRO A 200 -3.68 -19.70 3.47
C PRO A 200 -2.57 -20.55 2.85
N GLU A 201 -2.93 -21.59 2.09
CA GLU A 201 -1.98 -22.50 1.46
C GLU A 201 -1.06 -21.81 0.44
N VAL A 202 -1.55 -20.74 -0.21
CA VAL A 202 -0.74 -19.93 -1.13
C VAL A 202 0.26 -19.08 -0.35
N ILE A 203 -0.15 -18.52 0.78
CA ILE A 203 0.72 -17.72 1.64
C ILE A 203 1.84 -18.58 2.22
N GLU A 204 1.51 -19.78 2.68
CA GLU A 204 2.45 -20.76 3.22
C GLU A 204 3.48 -21.21 2.16
N ASP A 205 3.04 -21.57 0.94
CA ASP A 205 3.93 -21.93 -0.16
C ASP A 205 4.89 -20.77 -0.52
N GLN A 206 4.38 -19.54 -0.60
CA GLN A 206 5.21 -18.37 -0.89
C GLN A 206 6.20 -18.06 0.24
N GLY A 207 5.77 -18.23 1.50
CA GLY A 207 6.65 -18.11 2.66
C GLY A 207 7.77 -19.15 2.66
N ALA A 208 7.47 -20.40 2.28
CA ALA A 208 8.46 -21.48 2.23
C ALA A 208 9.59 -21.22 1.22
N ARG A 209 9.29 -20.49 0.13
CA ARG A 209 10.26 -20.12 -0.94
C ARG A 209 11.19 -18.97 -0.54
N LEU A 210 10.84 -18.19 0.47
CA LEU A 210 11.69 -17.10 0.96
C LEU A 210 12.80 -17.60 1.88
N ALA A 211 13.93 -16.89 1.85
CA ALA A 211 14.95 -17.03 2.88
C ALA A 211 14.30 -16.84 4.28
N PRO A 212 14.62 -17.69 5.28
CA PRO A 212 13.97 -17.63 6.59
C PRO A 212 13.96 -16.23 7.23
N ALA A 213 15.03 -15.44 7.04
CA ALA A 213 15.14 -14.08 7.55
C ALA A 213 14.13 -13.08 6.94
N LEU A 214 13.55 -13.38 5.77
CA LEU A 214 12.58 -12.51 5.08
C LEU A 214 11.13 -12.93 5.31
N ARG A 215 10.87 -14.13 5.85
CA ARG A 215 9.51 -14.61 6.11
C ARG A 215 8.73 -13.67 7.04
N PRO A 216 9.28 -13.18 8.17
CA PRO A 216 8.56 -12.23 9.01
C PRO A 216 8.12 -10.98 8.25
N GLU A 217 8.94 -10.50 7.30
CA GLU A 217 8.61 -9.31 6.52
C GLU A 217 7.45 -9.55 5.55
N LEU A 218 7.33 -10.75 4.98
CA LEU A 218 6.15 -11.16 4.21
C LEU A 218 4.87 -11.11 5.08
N TYR A 219 4.93 -11.65 6.29
CA TYR A 219 3.79 -11.63 7.22
C TYR A 219 3.45 -10.22 7.70
N ALA A 220 4.43 -9.34 7.88
CA ALA A 220 4.17 -7.92 8.15
C ALA A 220 3.41 -7.25 7.00
N GLY A 221 3.78 -7.53 5.76
CA GLY A 221 3.02 -7.10 4.59
C GLY A 221 1.58 -7.60 4.57
N LEU A 222 1.41 -8.90 4.81
CA LEU A 222 0.11 -9.54 4.85
C LEU A 222 -0.79 -8.96 5.95
N GLY A 223 -0.25 -8.73 7.15
CA GLY A 223 -0.96 -8.10 8.26
C GLY A 223 -1.40 -6.68 7.92
N LEU A 224 -0.54 -5.91 7.25
CA LEU A 224 -0.86 -4.56 6.78
C LEU A 224 -2.02 -4.57 5.80
N ALA A 225 -2.00 -5.44 4.78
CA ALA A 225 -3.12 -5.55 3.84
C ALA A 225 -4.39 -6.08 4.52
N THR A 226 -4.27 -7.00 5.47
CA THR A 226 -5.41 -7.52 6.23
C THR A 226 -6.10 -6.42 7.02
N ALA A 227 -5.35 -5.56 7.72
CA ALA A 227 -5.90 -4.36 8.35
C ALA A 227 -6.41 -3.38 7.30
N PHE A 228 -5.55 -2.90 6.41
CA PHE A 228 -5.89 -1.76 5.55
C PHE A 228 -6.99 -2.10 4.54
N ALA A 229 -6.82 -3.17 3.76
CA ALA A 229 -7.79 -3.57 2.73
C ALA A 229 -8.87 -4.51 3.26
N GLY A 230 -8.68 -5.15 4.41
CA GLY A 230 -9.66 -6.07 5.00
C GLY A 230 -10.53 -5.49 6.12
N MET A 231 -10.20 -4.31 6.68
CA MET A 231 -10.89 -3.73 7.86
C MET A 231 -12.42 -3.79 7.78
N ARG A 232 -13.01 -3.51 6.61
CA ARG A 232 -14.48 -3.50 6.43
C ARG A 232 -15.16 -4.83 6.75
N ARG A 233 -14.42 -5.93 6.65
CA ARG A 233 -14.88 -7.30 6.94
C ARG A 233 -14.50 -7.80 8.32
N MET A 234 -13.56 -7.14 8.98
CA MET A 234 -13.10 -7.55 10.31
C MET A 234 -14.20 -7.27 11.34
N ARG A 235 -14.43 -8.25 12.21
CA ARG A 235 -15.34 -8.14 13.38
C ARG A 235 -14.63 -8.43 14.70
N CYS A 236 -13.41 -8.94 14.61
CA CYS A 236 -12.46 -9.17 15.69
C CYS A 236 -11.04 -9.04 15.11
N LEU A 237 -10.04 -9.04 15.98
CA LEU A 237 -8.64 -9.09 15.55
C LEU A 237 -8.33 -10.44 14.88
N PRO A 238 -7.81 -10.45 13.63
CA PRO A 238 -7.51 -11.69 12.94
C PRO A 238 -6.28 -12.34 13.55
N ALA A 239 -6.32 -13.67 13.66
CA ALA A 239 -5.15 -14.44 14.02
C ALA A 239 -4.10 -14.38 12.90
N ALA A 240 -2.82 -14.32 13.29
CA ALA A 240 -1.73 -14.46 12.36
C ALA A 240 -1.71 -15.89 11.78
N PRO A 241 -1.62 -16.07 10.45
CA PRO A 241 -1.62 -17.37 9.82
C PRO A 241 -0.21 -18.01 9.85
N SER A 242 0.35 -18.18 11.05
CA SER A 242 1.65 -18.86 11.25
C SER A 242 1.84 -19.37 12.68
N ASP A 243 2.50 -20.52 12.81
CA ASP A 243 2.90 -21.12 14.09
C ASP A 243 4.23 -20.58 14.64
N GLN A 244 4.97 -19.78 13.86
CA GLN A 244 6.22 -19.17 14.32
C GLN A 244 5.94 -17.83 14.99
N GLU A 245 6.43 -17.64 16.23
CA GLU A 245 6.21 -16.40 16.98
C GLU A 245 6.72 -15.15 16.27
N THR A 246 7.89 -15.25 15.61
CA THR A 246 8.51 -14.15 14.87
C THR A 246 7.62 -13.66 13.71
N GLU A 247 6.99 -14.60 12.99
CA GLU A 247 6.06 -14.32 11.90
C GLU A 247 4.73 -13.78 12.43
N ARG A 248 4.21 -14.33 13.54
CA ARG A 248 3.01 -13.81 14.21
C ARG A 248 3.16 -12.37 14.67
N ARG A 249 4.28 -12.06 15.34
CA ARG A 249 4.58 -10.69 15.80
C ARG A 249 4.71 -9.74 14.63
N ALA A 250 5.33 -10.18 13.53
CA ALA A 250 5.44 -9.37 12.33
C ALA A 250 4.06 -9.10 11.69
N PHE A 251 3.18 -10.10 11.62
CA PHE A 251 1.79 -9.91 11.19
C PHE A 251 1.03 -8.91 12.05
N LEU A 252 1.12 -9.01 13.39
CA LEU A 252 0.51 -8.05 14.31
C LEU A 252 1.05 -6.63 14.13
N GLN A 253 2.35 -6.49 13.88
CA GLN A 253 2.95 -5.22 13.48
C GLN A 253 2.35 -4.69 12.18
N GLY A 254 2.22 -5.53 11.16
CA GLY A 254 1.57 -5.19 9.91
C GLY A 254 0.17 -4.65 10.14
N LEU A 255 -0.64 -5.39 10.90
CA LEU A 255 -1.98 -5.00 11.32
C LEU A 255 -1.99 -3.60 11.95
N ALA A 256 -1.08 -3.35 12.90
CA ALA A 256 -0.96 -2.04 13.55
C ALA A 256 -0.68 -0.91 12.54
N PHE A 257 0.25 -1.13 11.59
CA PHE A 257 0.54 -0.15 10.53
C PHE A 257 -0.66 0.09 9.60
N GLY A 258 -1.35 -0.97 9.18
CA GLY A 258 -2.55 -0.85 8.34
C GLY A 258 -3.68 -0.10 9.04
N LEU A 259 -3.91 -0.37 10.33
CA LEU A 259 -4.90 0.33 11.15
C LEU A 259 -4.51 1.80 11.41
N THR A 260 -3.21 2.08 11.57
CA THR A 260 -2.70 3.45 11.71
C THR A 260 -2.94 4.25 10.44
N ALA A 261 -2.64 3.67 9.28
CA ALA A 261 -2.93 4.29 7.99
C ALA A 261 -4.43 4.51 7.80
N ARG A 262 -5.30 3.61 8.29
CA ARG A 262 -6.76 3.79 8.29
C ARG A 262 -7.23 4.92 9.18
N ARG A 263 -6.68 5.03 10.38
CA ARG A 263 -6.98 6.10 11.33
C ARG A 263 -6.67 7.48 10.74
N GLU A 264 -5.55 7.62 10.03
CA GLU A 264 -5.17 8.88 9.39
C GLU A 264 -5.98 9.19 8.12
N ALA A 265 -6.18 8.20 7.25
CA ALA A 265 -6.74 8.43 5.91
C ALA A 265 -8.27 8.37 5.85
N SER A 266 -8.90 7.59 6.73
CA SER A 266 -10.35 7.36 6.75
C SER A 266 -10.88 7.31 8.20
N PRO A 267 -10.80 8.41 8.96
CA PRO A 267 -11.09 8.40 10.40
C PRO A 267 -12.53 7.99 10.73
N ARG A 268 -13.53 8.33 9.89
CA ARG A 268 -14.93 7.97 10.17
C ARG A 268 -15.15 6.46 10.04
N SER A 269 -14.64 5.85 8.97
CA SER A 269 -14.64 4.40 8.78
C SER A 269 -13.83 3.67 9.86
N PHE A 270 -12.71 4.25 10.30
CA PHE A 270 -11.92 3.70 11.40
C PHE A 270 -12.68 3.71 12.73
N THR A 271 -13.35 4.82 13.08
CA THR A 271 -14.20 4.89 14.29
C THR A 271 -15.33 3.86 14.23
N ARG A 272 -16.04 3.76 13.09
CA ARG A 272 -17.09 2.74 12.92
C ARG A 272 -16.57 1.31 13.06
N PHE A 273 -15.32 1.06 12.66
CA PHE A 273 -14.67 -0.24 12.86
C PHE A 273 -14.41 -0.50 14.34
N LEU A 274 -13.87 0.48 15.09
CA LEU A 274 -13.68 0.36 16.54
C LEU A 274 -14.99 0.07 17.28
N ASP A 275 -16.08 0.73 16.90
CA ASP A 275 -17.40 0.55 17.51
C ASP A 275 -17.98 -0.87 17.32
N GLN A 276 -17.44 -1.64 16.37
CA GLN A 276 -17.85 -3.02 16.10
C GLN A 276 -17.04 -4.07 16.87
N LEU A 277 -15.92 -3.68 17.48
CA LEU A 277 -15.04 -4.58 18.22
C LEU A 277 -15.48 -4.72 19.67
N ASP A 278 -15.09 -5.82 20.31
CA ASP A 278 -15.15 -5.90 21.76
C ASP A 278 -14.16 -4.93 22.43
N ARG A 279 -14.32 -4.74 23.74
CA ARG A 279 -13.53 -3.76 24.50
C ARG A 279 -12.02 -4.09 24.50
N SER A 280 -11.66 -5.38 24.54
CA SER A 280 -10.26 -5.83 24.53
C SER A 280 -9.60 -5.53 23.18
N ASP A 281 -10.25 -5.91 22.08
CA ASP A 281 -9.78 -5.69 20.72
C ASP A 281 -9.68 -4.19 20.42
N ALA A 282 -10.71 -3.41 20.76
CA ALA A 282 -10.70 -1.95 20.59
C ALA A 282 -9.57 -1.29 21.40
N GLY A 283 -9.32 -1.76 22.62
CA GLY A 283 -8.22 -1.30 23.47
C GLY A 283 -6.84 -1.60 22.88
N TRP A 284 -6.67 -2.80 22.30
CA TRP A 284 -5.45 -3.18 21.59
C TRP A 284 -5.23 -2.29 20.36
N VAL A 285 -6.25 -2.12 19.50
CA VAL A 285 -6.17 -1.28 18.29
C VAL A 285 -5.77 0.16 18.63
N THR A 286 -6.39 0.75 19.65
CA THR A 286 -6.05 2.10 20.10
C THR A 286 -4.58 2.18 20.51
N THR A 287 -4.13 1.27 21.37
CA THR A 287 -2.75 1.22 21.87
C THR A 287 -1.73 1.09 20.75
N VAL A 288 -1.93 0.17 19.81
CA VAL A 288 -0.93 -0.07 18.75
C VAL A 288 -0.91 1.03 17.71
N THR A 289 -2.08 1.63 17.41
CA THR A 289 -2.10 2.74 16.45
C THR A 289 -1.43 3.97 17.01
N ASP A 290 -1.62 4.30 18.29
CA ASP A 290 -0.91 5.41 18.95
C ASP A 290 0.61 5.25 18.89
N ARG A 291 1.12 4.02 19.09
CA ARG A 291 2.56 3.71 19.00
C ARG A 291 3.14 3.90 17.59
N CYS A 292 2.32 3.82 16.55
CA CYS A 292 2.78 3.86 15.16
C CYS A 292 2.70 5.27 14.51
N LEU A 293 2.11 6.27 15.17
CA LEU A 293 1.86 7.60 14.59
C LEU A 293 3.13 8.41 14.24
N ALA A 294 4.28 8.08 14.84
CA ALA A 294 5.51 8.83 14.71
C ALA A 294 6.65 8.00 14.08
N PRO A 295 6.59 7.68 12.77
CA PRO A 295 7.71 7.07 12.07
C PRO A 295 8.91 8.04 12.01
N PRO A 296 10.16 7.52 11.94
CA PRO A 296 11.35 8.36 11.90
C PRO A 296 11.40 9.21 10.62
N GLY A 297 11.65 10.52 10.76
CA GLY A 297 11.65 11.45 9.63
C GLY A 297 12.87 11.37 8.70
N ARG A 298 14.00 10.78 9.12
CA ARG A 298 15.19 10.58 8.27
C ARG A 298 15.82 9.21 8.51
N ASP A 299 16.32 8.63 7.42
CA ASP A 299 16.99 7.32 7.43
C ASP A 299 18.34 7.35 8.18
N THR A 300 18.89 8.55 8.41
CA THR A 300 20.12 8.78 9.18
C THR A 300 19.87 8.99 10.68
N SER A 301 18.70 8.61 11.22
CA SER A 301 18.50 8.66 12.66
C SER A 301 19.55 7.80 13.37
N ARG A 302 20.02 8.23 14.55
CA ARG A 302 20.95 7.44 15.39
C ARG A 302 20.41 6.04 15.71
N ASP A 303 19.12 5.83 15.48
CA ASP A 303 18.38 4.61 15.77
C ASP A 303 18.23 3.67 14.55
N GLY A 304 18.98 3.89 13.45
CA GLY A 304 19.07 2.93 12.34
C GLY A 304 17.97 3.00 11.27
N GLY A 305 17.28 4.13 11.13
CA GLY A 305 16.37 4.37 10.00
C GLY A 305 14.99 3.68 10.09
N TYR A 306 14.27 3.65 8.98
CA TYR A 306 12.87 3.20 8.94
C TYR A 306 12.71 1.70 9.27
N VAL A 307 13.55 0.84 8.69
CA VAL A 307 13.49 -0.62 8.91
C VAL A 307 13.86 -0.99 10.35
N ALA A 308 14.87 -0.34 10.94
CA ALA A 308 15.20 -0.59 12.34
C ALA A 308 14.08 -0.14 13.29
N TRP A 309 13.42 0.99 13.00
CA TRP A 309 12.23 1.42 13.74
C TRP A 309 11.09 0.40 13.67
N GLN A 310 10.80 -0.14 12.48
CA GLN A 310 9.83 -1.24 12.36
C GLN A 310 10.26 -2.41 13.25
N ARG A 311 11.51 -2.88 13.17
CA ARG A 311 11.96 -4.03 13.97
C ARG A 311 11.83 -3.81 15.49
N ARG A 312 12.09 -2.60 16.00
CA ARG A 312 11.86 -2.27 17.42
C ARG A 312 10.38 -2.32 17.79
N LEU A 313 9.53 -1.66 17.00
CA LEU A 313 8.07 -1.68 17.24
C LEU A 313 7.51 -3.11 17.28
N ARG A 314 8.06 -4.03 16.48
CA ARG A 314 7.64 -5.45 16.47
C ARG A 314 7.78 -6.11 17.84
N THR A 315 8.80 -5.71 18.60
CA THR A 315 9.03 -6.23 19.97
C THR A 315 8.18 -5.51 21.02
N GLU A 316 7.75 -4.28 20.74
CA GLU A 316 6.98 -3.44 21.66
C GLU A 316 5.47 -3.61 21.52
N ILE A 317 4.99 -4.12 20.37
CA ILE A 317 3.57 -4.36 20.15
C ILE A 317 3.09 -5.48 21.08
N PRO A 318 2.06 -5.21 21.92
CA PRO A 318 1.49 -6.23 22.78
C PRO A 318 0.89 -7.36 21.94
N ILE A 319 1.02 -8.60 22.42
CA ILE A 319 0.27 -9.72 21.86
C ILE A 319 -1.16 -9.62 22.41
N PRO A 320 -2.21 -9.65 21.55
CA PRO A 320 -3.59 -9.66 22.02
C PRO A 320 -3.83 -10.81 23.00
N GLU A 321 -4.45 -10.52 24.14
CA GLU A 321 -4.93 -11.57 25.03
C GLU A 321 -6.02 -12.35 24.29
N ARG A 322 -5.82 -13.66 24.12
CA ARG A 322 -6.88 -14.50 23.54
C ARG A 322 -7.96 -14.67 24.60
N SER A 323 -9.15 -14.16 24.33
CA SER A 323 -10.35 -14.58 25.06
C SER A 323 -10.47 -16.10 24.93
N ALA A 324 -10.47 -16.78 26.07
CA ALA A 324 -10.62 -18.23 26.16
C ALA A 324 -11.98 -18.69 25.67
#